data_AF-A0A2K5MSI0-F1
#
_entry.id   AF-A0A2K5MSI0-F1
#
_cell.length_a   1.000
_cell.length_b   1.000
_cell.length_c   1.000
_cell.angle_alpha   90.00
_cell.angle_beta   90.00
_cell.angle_gamma   90.00
#
_symmetry.space_group_name_H-M   'P 1'
#
loop_
_entity.id
_entity.type
_entity.pdbx_description
1 polymer ?
#
loop_
_entity_poly.entity_id
_entity_poly.type
_entity_poly.pdbx_seq_one_letter_code
_entity_poly.pdbx_strand_id
1 'polypeptide(L)'
;MKAQTLRDNSTMGYMATKKHLEINPDHSFIETLRQKAEADQNNKFVKDLVILLYETALLSSDFSLEDPQTQANRIYGMNKLDDPTADDTSVAATEETPPLEGDDDTPDSLVDQILLSKCS
;
A
#
# COMPACT_ATOMS: atom_id res chain seq x y z
N MET A 1 -2.33 18.98 4.84
CA MET A 1 -0.92 19.33 4.57
C MET A 1 -0.02 18.63 5.56
N LYS A 2 0.46 17.42 5.21
CA LYS A 2 1.41 16.65 6.03
C LYS A 2 2.87 16.83 5.59
N ALA A 3 3.11 17.42 4.41
CA ALA A 3 4.43 17.53 3.77
C ALA A 3 5.24 18.79 4.17
N GLN A 4 4.85 19.51 5.22
CA GLN A 4 5.54 20.74 5.64
C GLN A 4 6.49 20.46 6.79
N THR A 5 7.81 20.57 6.54
CA THR A 5 8.89 20.21 7.48
C THR A 5 8.91 21.02 8.78
N LEU A 6 8.46 22.27 8.75
CA LEU A 6 8.46 23.17 9.91
C LEU A 6 7.07 23.28 10.58
N ARG A 7 6.15 22.37 10.28
CA ARG A 7 4.80 22.41 10.86
C ARG A 7 4.80 21.81 12.26
N ASP A 8 4.16 22.52 13.20
CA ASP A 8 3.89 21.98 14.53
C ASP A 8 2.82 20.88 14.48
N ASN A 9 3.18 19.68 14.92
CA ASN A 9 2.31 18.50 14.96
C ASN A 9 1.16 18.65 15.98
N SER A 10 1.27 19.58 16.95
CA SER A 10 0.24 19.83 17.96
C SER A 10 -1.10 20.30 17.36
N THR A 11 -1.08 20.92 16.18
CA THR A 11 -2.26 21.39 15.46
C THR A 11 -2.93 20.33 14.58
N MET A 12 -2.34 19.14 14.44
CA MET A 12 -2.83 18.11 13.51
C MET A 12 -4.19 17.55 13.93
N GLY A 13 -4.44 17.41 15.23
CA GLY A 13 -5.72 16.90 15.76
C GLY A 13 -6.91 17.83 15.47
N TYR A 14 -6.69 19.15 15.48
CA TYR A 14 -7.75 20.13 15.18
C TYR A 14 -8.03 20.27 13.67
N MET A 15 -7.11 19.81 12.82
CA MET A 15 -7.25 19.84 11.35
C MET A 15 -7.62 18.47 10.75
N ALA A 16 -7.89 17.46 11.58
CA ALA A 16 -8.39 16.17 11.13
C ALA A 16 -9.88 16.28 10.81
N THR A 17 -10.20 16.63 9.58
CA THR A 17 -11.58 16.65 9.09
C THR A 17 -12.12 15.23 8.96
N LYS A 18 -13.40 15.03 9.33
CA LYS A 18 -14.10 13.76 9.10
C LYS A 18 -14.19 13.52 7.59
N LYS A 19 -13.79 12.32 7.16
CA LYS A 19 -13.90 11.88 5.77
C LYS A 19 -15.25 11.19 5.60
N HIS A 20 -16.02 11.59 4.61
CA HIS A 20 -17.30 10.99 4.29
C HIS A 20 -17.15 10.10 3.05
N LEU A 21 -17.54 8.84 3.15
CA LEU A 21 -17.59 7.92 2.02
C LEU A 21 -19.00 8.01 1.41
N GLU A 22 -19.09 8.52 0.19
CA GLU A 22 -20.34 8.54 -0.56
C GLU A 22 -20.51 7.21 -1.31
N ILE A 23 -21.68 6.61 -1.19
CA ILE A 23 -21.99 5.31 -1.79
C ILE A 23 -23.10 5.49 -2.83
N ASN A 24 -22.90 4.94 -4.03
CA ASN A 24 -23.94 4.86 -5.05
C ASN A 24 -24.79 3.59 -4.85
N PRO A 25 -26.09 3.71 -4.50
CA PRO A 25 -26.97 2.56 -4.29
C PRO A 25 -27.32 1.80 -5.58
N ASP A 26 -27.23 2.45 -6.76
CA ASP A 26 -27.60 1.83 -8.03
C ASP A 26 -26.54 0.87 -8.57
N HIS A 27 -25.36 0.84 -7.95
CA HIS A 27 -24.28 -0.02 -8.37
C HIS A 27 -24.50 -1.46 -7.88
N SER A 28 -24.56 -2.43 -8.80
CA SER A 28 -24.85 -3.85 -8.52
C SER A 28 -23.95 -4.48 -7.44
N PHE A 29 -22.69 -4.05 -7.38
CA PHE A 29 -21.76 -4.46 -6.32
C PHE A 29 -22.23 -4.06 -4.91
N ILE A 30 -22.76 -2.85 -4.73
CA ILE A 30 -23.25 -2.35 -3.43
C ILE A 30 -24.50 -3.13 -3.01
N GLU A 31 -25.41 -3.39 -3.94
CA GLU A 31 -26.60 -4.21 -3.67
C GLU A 31 -26.22 -5.65 -3.26
N THR A 32 -25.25 -6.25 -3.95
CA THR A 32 -24.74 -7.58 -3.59
C THR A 32 -24.09 -7.58 -2.21
N LEU A 33 -23.34 -6.52 -1.88
CA LEU A 33 -22.70 -6.36 -0.59
C LEU A 33 -23.72 -6.20 0.55
N ARG A 34 -24.81 -5.46 0.30
CA ARG A 34 -25.95 -5.33 1.23
C ARG A 34 -26.58 -6.69 1.52
N GLN A 35 -26.91 -7.46 0.47
CA GLN A 35 -27.51 -8.78 0.63
C GLN A 35 -26.60 -9.74 1.42
N LYS A 36 -25.28 -9.71 1.17
CA LYS A 36 -24.31 -10.51 1.92
C LYS A 36 -24.20 -10.09 3.39
N ALA A 37 -24.28 -8.79 3.67
CA ALA A 37 -24.27 -8.28 5.04
C ALA A 37 -25.56 -8.62 5.81
N GLU A 38 -26.71 -8.61 5.13
CA GLU A 38 -28.00 -9.03 5.70
C GLU A 38 -28.03 -10.53 6.01
N ALA A 39 -27.38 -11.36 5.17
CA ALA A 39 -27.29 -12.80 5.38
C ALA A 39 -26.36 -13.18 6.54
N ASP A 40 -25.19 -12.52 6.65
CA ASP A 40 -24.25 -12.73 7.75
C ASP A 40 -23.46 -11.45 8.09
N GLN A 41 -23.94 -10.75 9.12
CA GLN A 41 -23.32 -9.54 9.65
C GLN A 41 -21.90 -9.76 10.25
N ASN A 42 -21.53 -11.00 10.56
CA ASN A 42 -20.25 -11.34 11.16
C ASN A 42 -19.24 -11.90 10.17
N ASN A 43 -19.58 -11.97 8.89
CA ASN A 43 -18.69 -12.45 7.87
C ASN A 43 -17.45 -11.56 7.75
N LYS A 44 -16.28 -12.11 8.12
CA LYS A 44 -14.98 -11.43 8.04
C LYS A 44 -14.69 -10.93 6.62
N PHE A 45 -15.02 -11.73 5.60
CA PHE A 45 -14.80 -11.37 4.21
C PHE A 45 -15.61 -10.13 3.79
N VAL A 46 -16.87 -10.03 4.22
CA VAL A 46 -17.71 -8.85 3.91
C VAL A 46 -17.15 -7.60 4.58
N LYS A 47 -16.73 -7.71 5.86
CA LYS A 47 -16.08 -6.61 6.59
C LYS A 47 -14.78 -6.18 5.91
N ASP A 48 -13.96 -7.15 5.50
CA ASP A 48 -12.70 -6.86 4.84
C ASP A 48 -12.90 -6.20 3.48
N LEU A 49 -13.91 -6.62 2.72
CA LEU A 49 -14.27 -6.01 1.43
C LEU A 49 -14.74 -4.56 1.58
N VAL A 50 -15.52 -4.25 2.63
CA VAL A 50 -15.94 -2.87 2.93
C VAL A 50 -14.75 -1.98 3.26
N ILE A 51 -13.80 -2.48 4.06
CA ILE A 51 -12.59 -1.73 4.40
C ILE A 51 -11.75 -1.49 3.15
N LEU A 52 -11.59 -2.50 2.29
CA LEU A 52 -10.85 -2.36 1.04
C LEU A 52 -11.48 -1.31 0.12
N LEU A 53 -12.81 -1.30 0.01
CA LEU A 53 -13.54 -0.29 -0.77
C LEU A 53 -13.28 1.12 -0.26
N TYR A 54 -13.27 1.31 1.07
CA TYR A 54 -12.97 2.60 1.69
C TYR A 54 -11.51 3.04 1.45
N GLU A 55 -10.53 2.16 1.63
CA GLU A 55 -9.11 2.46 1.38
C GLU A 55 -8.84 2.77 -0.10
N THR A 56 -9.52 2.06 -1.01
CA THR A 56 -9.43 2.33 -2.46
C THR A 56 -10.03 3.68 -2.81
N ALA A 57 -11.20 4.02 -2.23
CA ALA A 57 -11.84 5.32 -2.43
C ALA A 57 -11.00 6.48 -1.86
N LEU A 58 -10.28 6.26 -0.76
CA LEU A 58 -9.31 7.22 -0.22
C LEU A 58 -8.19 7.46 -1.21
N LEU A 59 -7.62 6.40 -1.76
CA LEU A 59 -6.53 6.49 -2.74
C LEU A 59 -6.98 7.22 -4.02
N SER A 60 -8.16 6.91 -4.55
CA SER A 60 -8.70 7.58 -5.74
C SER A 60 -9.08 9.04 -5.51
N SER A 61 -9.31 9.43 -4.26
CA SER A 61 -9.66 10.81 -3.87
C SER A 61 -8.43 11.61 -3.39
N ASP A 62 -7.22 11.14 -3.71
CA ASP A 62 -5.93 11.74 -3.34
C ASP A 62 -5.70 11.89 -1.82
N PHE A 63 -6.32 11.04 -1.00
CA PHE A 63 -5.98 10.94 0.41
C PHE A 63 -4.85 9.94 0.64
N SER A 64 -3.88 10.32 1.48
CA SER A 64 -2.87 9.38 1.96
C SER A 64 -3.50 8.31 2.84
N LEU A 65 -3.12 7.06 2.60
CA LEU A 65 -3.44 5.92 3.45
C LEU A 65 -2.71 6.03 4.80
N GLU A 66 -3.26 5.37 5.83
CA GLU A 66 -2.60 5.29 7.14
C GLU A 66 -1.52 4.21 7.15
N ASP A 67 -1.84 3.04 6.60
CA ASP A 67 -0.89 1.93 6.46
C ASP A 67 -1.11 1.20 5.11
N PRO A 68 -0.25 1.43 4.10
CA PRO A 68 -0.35 0.75 2.82
C PRO A 68 -0.08 -0.76 2.91
N GLN A 69 0.68 -1.22 3.91
CA GLN A 69 0.99 -2.65 4.07
C GLN A 69 -0.26 -3.44 4.48
N THR A 70 -1.08 -2.89 5.36
CA THR A 70 -2.36 -3.49 5.75
C THR A 70 -3.32 -3.62 4.56
N GLN A 71 -3.39 -2.60 3.69
CA GLN A 71 -4.21 -2.68 2.47
C GLN A 71 -3.69 -3.79 1.53
N ALA A 72 -2.38 -3.89 1.33
CA ALA A 72 -1.78 -4.93 0.49
C ALA A 72 -2.09 -6.34 1.04
N ASN A 73 -1.89 -6.56 2.34
CA ASN A 73 -2.22 -7.83 3.01
C ASN A 73 -3.69 -8.22 2.84
N ARG A 74 -4.60 -7.24 2.88
CA ARG A 74 -6.03 -7.44 2.67
C ARG A 74 -6.33 -7.88 1.23
N ILE A 75 -5.68 -7.27 0.24
CA ILE A 75 -5.81 -7.66 -1.18
C ILE A 75 -5.31 -9.10 -1.40
N TYR A 76 -4.10 -9.41 -0.92
CA TYR A 76 -3.53 -10.77 -1.05
C TYR A 76 -4.34 -11.82 -0.30
N GLY A 77 -4.84 -11.50 0.89
CA GLY A 77 -5.69 -12.39 1.67
C GLY A 77 -7.04 -12.69 0.99
N MET A 78 -7.57 -11.74 0.21
CA MET A 78 -8.78 -11.96 -0.58
C MET A 78 -8.50 -12.87 -1.78
N ASN A 79 -7.36 -12.68 -2.47
CA ASN A 79 -6.96 -13.47 -3.65
C ASN A 79 -6.61 -14.94 -3.33
N LYS A 80 -6.38 -15.25 -2.06
CA LYS A 80 -6.06 -16.61 -1.58
C LYS A 80 -7.31 -17.46 -1.34
N LEU A 81 -8.51 -16.87 -1.33
CA LEU A 81 -9.78 -17.62 -1.23
C LEU A 81 -10.30 -18.09 -2.61
N ASP A 82 -9.90 -17.45 -3.70
CA ASP A 82 -10.30 -17.79 -5.08
C ASP A 82 -9.39 -18.80 -5.77
N ASP A 83 -8.19 -19.10 -5.23
CA ASP A 83 -7.34 -20.19 -5.72
C ASP A 83 -7.49 -21.44 -4.82
N PRO A 84 -8.19 -22.50 -5.26
CA PRO A 84 -8.29 -23.76 -4.52
C PRO A 84 -6.96 -24.55 -4.45
N THR A 85 -5.87 -24.02 -5.03
CA THR A 85 -4.56 -24.67 -5.13
C THR A 85 -3.46 -23.97 -4.31
N ALA A 86 -3.79 -22.89 -3.58
CA ALA A 86 -2.82 -22.14 -2.80
C ALA A 86 -2.52 -22.88 -1.48
N ASP A 87 -1.70 -23.92 -1.60
CA ASP A 87 -1.03 -24.60 -0.50
C ASP A 87 -0.33 -23.59 0.41
N ASP A 88 -0.23 -23.95 1.68
CA ASP A 88 0.03 -23.10 2.84
C ASP A 88 1.44 -22.50 2.84
N THR A 89 1.72 -21.58 1.93
CA THR A 89 2.89 -20.72 2.05
C THR A 89 2.49 -19.55 2.91
N SER A 90 2.61 -19.77 4.23
CA SER A 90 2.94 -18.74 5.20
C SER A 90 4.00 -17.84 4.56
N VAL A 91 3.60 -16.63 4.14
CA VAL A 91 4.54 -15.55 3.85
C VAL A 91 5.04 -15.07 5.22
N ALA A 92 5.89 -15.91 5.82
CA ALA A 92 6.89 -15.45 6.76
C ALA A 92 7.68 -14.38 6.01
N ALA A 93 7.88 -13.25 6.67
CA ALA A 93 8.74 -12.18 6.23
C ALA A 93 10.09 -12.73 5.76
N THR A 94 10.23 -13.01 4.46
CA THR A 94 11.52 -12.98 3.78
C THR A 94 11.69 -11.54 3.33
N GLU A 95 12.12 -10.73 4.29
CA GLU A 95 13.05 -9.64 4.04
C GLU A 95 14.32 -10.26 3.41
N GLU A 96 14.23 -10.70 2.15
CA GLU A 96 15.36 -11.12 1.35
C GLU A 96 15.75 -9.94 0.47
N THR A 97 16.42 -8.98 1.10
CA THR A 97 17.32 -8.09 0.38
C THR A 97 18.29 -8.99 -0.40
N PRO A 98 18.38 -8.87 -1.75
CA PRO A 98 19.39 -9.60 -2.49
C PRO A 98 20.76 -9.31 -1.88
N PRO A 99 21.61 -10.32 -1.61
CA PRO A 99 22.99 -10.06 -1.24
C PRO A 99 23.63 -9.31 -2.41
N LEU A 100 23.99 -8.05 -2.19
CA LEU A 100 24.89 -7.35 -3.10
C LEU A 100 26.27 -8.00 -2.94
N GLU A 101 26.52 -9.05 -3.72
CA GLU A 101 27.87 -9.55 -3.94
C GLU A 101 28.65 -8.47 -4.71
N GLY A 102 29.57 -7.83 -3.98
CA GLY A 102 30.87 -7.31 -4.43
C GLY A 102 30.94 -6.57 -5.77
N ASP A 103 31.12 -5.25 -5.67
CA ASP A 103 32.10 -4.58 -6.52
C ASP A 103 32.81 -3.50 -5.68
N ASP A 104 33.96 -3.89 -5.13
CA ASP A 104 34.99 -2.96 -4.66
C ASP A 104 35.60 -2.30 -5.91
N ASP A 105 34.94 -1.28 -6.45
CA ASP A 105 35.55 -0.38 -7.43
C ASP A 105 35.49 1.07 -6.93
N THR A 106 36.59 1.42 -6.27
CA THR A 106 36.98 2.78 -5.88
C THR A 106 36.86 3.75 -7.08
N PRO A 107 36.20 4.92 -6.92
CA PRO A 107 36.04 5.90 -7.99
C PRO A 107 37.31 6.75 -8.27
N ASP A 108 38.52 6.24 -8.00
CA ASP A 108 39.77 7.00 -8.12
C ASP A 108 40.59 6.68 -9.39
N SER A 109 40.21 5.67 -10.19
CA SER A 109 40.92 5.31 -11.44
C SER A 109 40.39 6.01 -12.70
N LEU A 110 39.10 6.36 -12.73
CA LEU A 110 38.47 7.00 -13.90
C LEU A 110 38.86 8.49 -14.05
N VAL A 111 39.19 9.16 -12.95
CA VAL A 111 39.63 10.56 -12.98
C VAL A 111 41.02 10.72 -13.61
N ASP A 112 41.93 9.78 -13.38
CA ASP A 112 43.29 9.81 -13.94
C ASP A 112 43.32 9.43 -15.42
N GLN A 113 42.43 8.53 -15.87
CA GLN A 113 42.34 8.16 -17.29
C GLN A 113 41.75 9.27 -18.16
N ILE A 114 40.83 10.09 -17.61
CA ILE A 114 40.27 11.25 -18.33
C ILE A 114 41.29 12.39 -18.42
N LEU A 115 42.17 12.56 -17.43
CA LEU A 115 43.19 13.62 -17.44
C LEU A 115 44.34 13.34 -18.41
N LEU A 116 44.75 12.08 -18.61
CA LEU A 116 45.84 11.75 -19.54
C LEU A 116 45.46 11.94 -21.02
N SER A 117 44.17 11.77 -21.38
CA SER A 117 43.74 11.89 -22.78
C SER A 117 43.61 13.34 -23.29
N LYS A 118 43.75 14.35 -22.42
CA LYS A 118 43.66 15.78 -22.79
C LYS A 118 45.01 16.48 -22.94
N CYS A 119 46.12 15.78 -22.72
CA CYS A 119 47.48 16.34 -22.76
C CYS A 119 48.36 15.80 -23.90
N SER A 120 47.78 15.22 -24.96
CA SER A 120 48.52 14.92 -26.20
C SER A 120 47.94 15.65 -27.41
#